data_AF-A0A9W8ZLT7-F1
#
_entry.id   AF-A0A9W8ZLT7-F1
#
_cell.length_a   1.000
_cell.length_b   1.000
_cell.length_c   1.000
_cell.angle_alpha   90.00
_cell.angle_beta   90.00
_cell.angle_gamma   90.00
#
_symmetry.space_group_name_H-M   'P 1'
#
loop_
_entity.id
_entity.type
_entity.pdbx_description
1 polymer ?
#
loop_
_entity_poly.entity_id
_entity_poly.type
_entity_poly.pdbx_seq_one_letter_code
_entity_poly.pdbx_strand_id
1 'polypeptide(L)'
;MGTRLSYDPQYLAVATDDNHIVFLALESPTSSLGSSQAWKAEVLNHTFLAPVGVTTSTSSDLFEDTAQQQKFISRVAWSPWVRHDDHCQSVVVYATNQDVRARPITYKIGAISIGDEVTYPGLDLRYSGPISWCPQPDNSGSLTLGLFTSSDLVYLSISAENASIVDRTSHDLDGRWDQISGTVWDYDQQPSPRLHFSSLLSTVQSPTAVLQKTSDTLERGKAPNWKEKIENSVVLFSVKNDLKGHGKTKVWGLTASSSLDFIAACNSLHPSDSIEYGPPADRRGTVALSTLKPYSKIRESLPRRCMTAESLLFTLRKLVENTVEDADQIPAFAEEMVEKMMQTYGPDKTASTPLDALNFSVLDGVVKTFKFDIVLEEYTLKDRYSILVSHACNDTSSNELLKTLISYRLATALLKNAPWLYTEAFTPFSKEIIAHHKRLTSLVDDLLFPNGADDEPMSRTEMKSSDSANPAEPSEKGSDSMADAITDLCDFCSAPIPFTDLTSATCANGHEFPRCGISLIAIQAPGITKYCGICSTPYLNEEFVRAQEKVGEGEAEPAYTITRMLFQACDVCIFCGGKFVG
;
A
#
# COMPACT_ATOMS: atom_id res chain seq x y z
N MET A 1 7.16 -0.90 -5.92
CA MET A 1 6.10 0.12 -5.70
C MET A 1 4.73 -0.54 -5.84
N GLY A 2 3.80 -0.27 -4.93
CA GLY A 2 2.41 -0.75 -4.99
C GLY A 2 2.19 -2.24 -4.68
N THR A 3 3.21 -3.06 -4.90
CA THR A 3 3.13 -4.52 -4.77
C THR A 3 4.41 -5.13 -4.17
N ARG A 4 4.32 -6.36 -3.68
CA ARG A 4 5.43 -7.16 -3.09
C ARG A 4 5.33 -8.63 -3.52
N LEU A 5 6.45 -9.35 -3.52
CA LEU A 5 6.47 -10.80 -3.79
C LEU A 5 5.67 -11.59 -2.75
N SER A 6 5.73 -11.16 -1.49
CA SER A 6 4.86 -11.65 -0.43
C SER A 6 4.62 -10.57 0.61
N TYR A 7 3.54 -10.75 1.36
CA TYR A 7 3.24 -9.97 2.55
C TYR A 7 3.63 -10.79 3.77
N ASP A 8 4.47 -10.21 4.63
CA ASP A 8 4.76 -10.80 5.93
C ASP A 8 3.48 -10.84 6.79
N PRO A 9 3.38 -11.78 7.75
CA PRO A 9 2.30 -11.80 8.73
C PRO A 9 2.15 -10.43 9.40
N GLN A 10 0.91 -9.98 9.56
CA GLN A 10 0.62 -8.72 10.25
C GLN A 10 0.31 -9.03 11.70
N TYR A 11 0.82 -8.22 12.63
CA TYR A 11 0.60 -8.41 14.06
C TYR A 11 -0.09 -7.21 14.67
N LEU A 12 -0.97 -7.47 15.63
CA LEU A 12 -1.72 -6.44 16.35
C LEU A 12 -1.73 -6.74 17.85
N ALA A 13 -1.56 -5.72 18.67
CA ALA A 13 -1.77 -5.79 20.12
C ALA A 13 -2.97 -4.93 20.50
N VAL A 14 -3.91 -5.48 21.26
CA VAL A 14 -5.12 -4.77 21.72
C VAL A 14 -5.26 -4.89 23.23
N ALA A 15 -5.67 -3.80 23.89
CA ALA A 15 -6.10 -3.82 25.27
C ALA A 15 -7.63 -3.96 25.33
N THR A 16 -8.13 -4.79 26.25
CA THR A 16 -9.58 -4.97 26.49
C THR A 16 -10.02 -4.22 27.74
N ASP A 17 -11.33 -4.03 27.88
CA ASP A 17 -11.93 -3.45 29.09
C ASP A 17 -11.74 -4.35 30.33
N ASP A 18 -11.48 -5.65 30.12
CA ASP A 18 -11.15 -6.61 31.18
C ASP A 18 -9.66 -6.60 31.58
N ASN A 19 -8.91 -5.56 31.19
CA ASN A 19 -7.48 -5.39 31.48
C ASN A 19 -6.61 -6.54 30.94
N HIS A 20 -7.01 -7.11 29.80
CA HIS A 20 -6.17 -8.01 29.03
C HIS A 20 -5.41 -7.24 27.96
N ILE A 21 -4.16 -7.63 27.72
CA ILE A 21 -3.46 -7.33 26.47
C ILE A 21 -3.46 -8.60 25.63
N VAL A 22 -4.05 -8.54 24.45
CA VAL A 22 -4.16 -9.65 23.51
C VAL A 22 -3.28 -9.39 22.30
N PHE A 23 -2.44 -10.36 21.94
CA PHE A 23 -1.56 -10.34 20.79
C PHE A 23 -2.15 -11.21 19.70
N LEU A 24 -2.34 -10.63 18.52
CA LEU A 24 -3.04 -11.23 17.39
C LEU A 24 -2.11 -11.32 16.18
N ALA A 25 -2.09 -12.46 15.50
CA ALA A 25 -1.67 -12.56 14.11
C ALA A 25 -2.89 -12.33 13.22
N LEU A 26 -2.75 -11.44 12.25
CA LEU A 26 -3.77 -11.10 11.27
C LEU A 26 -3.38 -11.65 9.91
N GLU A 27 -4.20 -12.56 9.42
CA GLU A 27 -4.23 -12.98 8.03
C GLU A 27 -5.27 -12.12 7.32
N SER A 28 -4.79 -11.17 6.52
CA SER A 28 -5.66 -10.31 5.74
C SER A 28 -6.13 -11.05 4.48
N PRO A 29 -7.41 -10.93 4.08
CA PRO A 29 -7.83 -11.42 2.77
C PRO A 29 -7.18 -10.67 1.60
N THR A 30 -6.57 -9.51 1.85
CA THR A 30 -5.71 -8.85 0.85
C THR A 30 -4.29 -9.43 0.78
N SER A 31 -3.81 -10.13 1.82
CA SER A 31 -2.58 -10.93 1.72
C SER A 31 -2.81 -12.27 1.04
N SER A 32 -4.06 -12.73 0.97
CA SER A 32 -4.48 -13.97 0.31
C SER A 32 -5.84 -13.80 -0.40
N LEU A 33 -5.85 -12.98 -1.45
CA LEU A 33 -6.65 -13.23 -2.65
C LEU A 33 -8.18 -13.34 -2.48
N GLY A 34 -8.82 -12.17 -2.45
CA GLY A 34 -10.24 -11.98 -2.76
C GLY A 34 -11.10 -11.61 -1.55
N SER A 35 -12.12 -10.77 -1.80
CA SER A 35 -13.08 -10.20 -0.83
C SER A 35 -13.84 -11.22 0.03
N SER A 36 -13.78 -12.51 -0.29
CA SER A 36 -14.52 -13.56 0.42
C SER A 36 -13.72 -14.32 1.47
N GLN A 37 -12.39 -14.21 1.51
CA GLN A 37 -11.68 -14.73 2.67
C GLN A 37 -12.06 -13.80 3.82
N ALA A 38 -12.58 -14.37 4.90
CA ALA A 38 -12.78 -13.59 6.10
C ALA A 38 -11.40 -13.18 6.62
N TRP A 39 -11.30 -11.97 7.19
CA TRP A 39 -10.19 -11.67 8.07
C TRP A 39 -10.06 -12.79 9.10
N LYS A 40 -8.90 -13.42 9.15
CA LYS A 40 -8.61 -14.42 10.17
C LYS A 40 -7.63 -13.81 11.15
N ALA A 41 -8.05 -13.76 12.41
CA ALA A 41 -7.24 -13.33 13.52
C ALA A 41 -6.97 -14.53 14.40
N GLU A 42 -5.69 -14.85 14.61
CA GLU A 42 -5.25 -15.88 15.55
C GLU A 42 -4.71 -15.22 16.81
N VAL A 43 -5.22 -15.62 17.98
CA VAL A 43 -4.69 -15.18 19.27
C VAL A 43 -3.40 -15.92 19.54
N LEU A 44 -2.28 -15.21 19.44
CA LEU A 44 -0.95 -15.76 19.72
C LEU A 44 -0.72 -15.90 21.22
N ASN A 45 -1.15 -14.88 21.97
CA ASN A 45 -0.99 -14.83 23.42
C ASN A 45 -1.93 -13.78 24.03
N HIS A 46 -2.19 -13.88 25.32
CA HIS A 46 -2.85 -12.84 26.09
C HIS A 46 -2.30 -12.78 27.51
N THR A 47 -2.34 -11.60 28.13
CA THR A 47 -1.90 -11.42 29.51
C THR A 47 -2.94 -10.60 30.27
N PHE A 48 -3.34 -11.08 31.44
CA PHE A 48 -4.21 -10.38 32.36
C PHE A 48 -3.38 -9.49 33.30
N LEU A 49 -3.83 -8.26 33.51
CA LEU A 49 -3.18 -7.32 34.42
C LEU A 49 -4.15 -6.94 35.56
N ALA A 50 -3.82 -7.39 36.77
CA ALA A 50 -4.55 -7.00 37.98
C ALA A 50 -3.99 -5.69 38.55
N PRO A 51 -4.84 -4.75 38.99
CA PRO A 51 -4.40 -3.62 39.80
C PRO A 51 -3.70 -4.11 41.07
N VAL A 52 -2.48 -3.65 41.32
CA VAL A 52 -1.74 -3.99 42.54
C VAL A 52 -2.44 -3.30 43.72
N GLY A 53 -2.87 -4.09 44.72
CA GLY A 53 -3.38 -3.56 45.98
C GLY A 53 -4.89 -3.59 46.19
N VAL A 54 -5.67 -4.33 45.40
CA VAL A 54 -7.06 -4.66 45.79
C VAL A 54 -6.99 -5.68 46.94
N THR A 55 -6.79 -5.19 48.15
CA THR A 55 -7.38 -5.87 49.30
C THR A 55 -8.85 -6.05 48.97
N THR A 56 -9.38 -7.24 49.22
CA THR A 56 -10.81 -7.54 49.16
C THR A 56 -11.55 -6.67 50.19
N SER A 57 -11.67 -5.35 49.94
CA SER A 57 -12.62 -4.50 50.62
C SER A 57 -13.98 -4.84 50.05
N THR A 58 -14.67 -5.74 50.75
CA THR A 58 -16.12 -5.87 50.63
C THR A 58 -16.72 -4.48 50.82
N SER A 59 -17.39 -4.00 49.77
CA SER A 59 -17.99 -2.66 49.57
C SER A 59 -17.00 -1.50 49.38
N SER A 60 -16.77 -1.11 48.13
CA SER A 60 -16.51 0.30 47.81
C SER A 60 -17.71 0.86 47.04
N ASP A 61 -18.41 1.81 47.66
CA ASP A 61 -19.57 2.51 47.09
C ASP A 61 -19.20 3.81 46.35
N LEU A 62 -17.91 4.04 46.06
CA LEU A 62 -17.43 5.26 45.42
C LEU A 62 -17.17 5.05 43.91
N PHE A 63 -17.72 5.96 43.10
CA PHE A 63 -17.50 6.03 41.66
C PHE A 63 -16.01 6.04 41.30
N GLU A 64 -15.17 6.65 42.15
CA GLU A 64 -13.73 6.78 41.94
C GLU A 64 -12.99 5.44 42.00
N ASP A 65 -13.38 4.54 42.89
CA ASP A 65 -12.80 3.18 42.98
C ASP A 65 -13.28 2.30 41.82
N THR A 66 -14.53 2.47 41.39
CA THR A 66 -15.06 1.79 40.19
C THR A 66 -14.35 2.30 38.93
N ALA A 67 -14.08 3.61 38.84
CA ALA A 67 -13.34 4.23 37.74
C ALA A 67 -11.84 3.88 37.72
N GLN A 68 -11.25 3.59 38.88
CA GLN A 68 -9.88 3.06 38.98
C GLN A 68 -9.78 1.60 38.53
N GLN A 69 -10.85 0.81 38.68
CA GLN A 69 -10.90 -0.61 38.29
C GLN A 69 -11.27 -0.85 36.82
N GLN A 70 -12.12 0.00 36.22
CA GLN A 70 -12.71 -0.26 34.89
C GLN A 70 -11.79 -0.01 33.68
N LYS A 71 -10.69 0.76 33.81
CA LYS A 71 -9.74 1.01 32.70
C LYS A 71 -8.32 1.04 33.23
N PHE A 72 -7.79 -0.12 33.61
CA PHE A 72 -6.44 -0.20 34.13
C PHE A 72 -5.41 0.12 33.04
N ILE A 73 -5.67 -0.28 31.79
CA ILE A 73 -4.78 -0.05 30.65
C ILE A 73 -5.39 1.03 29.75
N SER A 74 -4.70 2.16 29.62
CA SER A 74 -5.23 3.31 28.87
C SER A 74 -4.66 3.44 27.46
N ARG A 75 -3.43 2.94 27.24
CA ARG A 75 -2.67 3.12 25.99
C ARG A 75 -1.78 1.90 25.76
N VAL A 76 -1.65 1.49 24.50
CA VAL A 76 -0.73 0.43 24.05
C VAL A 76 -0.02 0.91 22.79
N ALA A 77 1.28 0.63 22.68
CA ALA A 77 2.07 0.92 21.50
C ALA A 77 3.11 -0.19 21.27
N TRP A 78 3.25 -0.63 20.03
CA TRP A 78 4.19 -1.67 19.60
C TRP A 78 5.34 -1.03 18.81
N SER A 79 6.58 -1.29 19.22
CA SER A 79 7.80 -0.80 18.56
C SER A 79 8.00 -1.41 17.16
N PRO A 80 8.86 -0.83 16.31
CA PRO A 80 9.35 -1.52 15.12
C PRO A 80 10.13 -2.79 15.47
N TRP A 81 10.34 -3.64 14.48
CA TRP A 81 11.14 -4.86 14.59
C TRP A 81 12.62 -4.56 14.36
N VAL A 82 13.47 -5.05 15.26
CA VAL A 82 14.92 -5.16 15.10
C VAL A 82 15.23 -6.55 14.56
N ARG A 83 15.87 -6.61 13.40
CA ARG A 83 16.20 -7.89 12.75
C ARG A 83 17.60 -8.34 13.16
N HIS A 84 17.70 -9.58 13.60
CA HIS A 84 18.95 -10.31 13.78
C HIS A 84 19.00 -11.48 12.77
N ASP A 85 20.13 -12.15 12.66
CA ASP A 85 20.34 -13.20 11.65
C ASP A 85 19.35 -14.37 11.77
N ASP A 86 18.90 -14.71 12.98
CA ASP A 86 18.05 -15.88 13.25
C ASP A 86 16.69 -15.57 13.91
N HIS A 87 16.44 -14.33 14.29
CA HIS A 87 15.18 -13.90 14.94
C HIS A 87 14.94 -12.40 14.80
N CYS A 88 13.71 -11.96 15.05
CA CYS A 88 13.36 -10.53 15.13
C CYS A 88 12.92 -10.19 16.55
N GLN A 89 13.28 -9.01 17.03
CA GLN A 89 12.90 -8.51 18.35
C GLN A 89 12.09 -7.22 18.25
N SER A 90 11.21 -7.00 19.21
CA SER A 90 10.36 -5.82 19.31
C SER A 90 9.91 -5.64 20.76
N VAL A 91 9.28 -4.52 21.10
CA VAL A 91 8.82 -4.22 22.45
C VAL A 91 7.41 -3.66 22.39
N VAL A 92 6.52 -4.21 23.23
CA VAL A 92 5.21 -3.61 23.47
C VAL A 92 5.24 -2.84 24.78
N VAL A 93 4.88 -1.56 24.71
CA VAL A 93 4.74 -0.68 25.87
C VAL A 93 3.27 -0.32 26.05
N TYR A 94 2.83 -0.28 27.31
CA TYR A 94 1.48 0.12 27.65
C TYR A 94 1.47 0.91 28.97
N ALA A 95 0.51 1.82 29.08
CA ALA A 95 0.31 2.65 30.26
C ALA A 95 -0.77 2.07 31.15
N THR A 96 -0.46 1.95 32.44
CA THR A 96 -1.43 1.66 33.49
C THR A 96 -1.88 2.96 34.18
N ASN A 97 -2.74 2.84 35.19
CA ASN A 97 -3.12 3.97 36.04
C ASN A 97 -1.99 4.47 36.96
N GLN A 98 -0.90 3.70 37.13
CA GLN A 98 0.16 4.00 38.10
C GLN A 98 1.54 4.15 37.46
N ASP A 99 1.78 3.41 36.37
CA ASP A 99 3.08 3.26 35.76
C ASP A 99 2.99 2.98 34.26
N VAL A 100 4.16 2.97 33.61
CA VAL A 100 4.32 2.48 32.25
C VAL A 100 5.05 1.15 32.33
N ARG A 101 4.62 0.17 31.53
CA ARG A 101 5.24 -1.15 31.50
C ARG A 101 5.57 -1.56 30.08
N ALA A 102 6.54 -2.45 29.96
CA ALA A 102 7.04 -2.94 28.70
C ALA A 102 7.23 -4.46 28.73
N ARG A 103 7.07 -5.10 27.58
CA ARG A 103 7.36 -6.52 27.38
C ARG A 103 8.14 -6.70 26.07
N PRO A 104 9.30 -7.38 26.09
CA PRO A 104 10.00 -7.73 24.86
C PRO A 104 9.25 -8.84 24.13
N ILE A 105 9.26 -8.78 22.81
CA ILE A 105 8.61 -9.70 21.89
C ILE A 105 9.68 -10.25 20.96
N THR A 106 9.78 -11.57 20.89
CA THR A 106 10.73 -12.25 20.01
C THR A 106 9.97 -13.07 19.00
N TYR A 107 10.28 -12.90 17.72
CA TYR A 107 9.76 -13.71 16.63
C TYR A 107 10.85 -14.63 16.10
N LYS A 108 10.63 -15.94 16.17
CA LYS A 108 11.56 -16.97 15.69
C LYS A 108 10.78 -18.13 15.08
N ILE A 109 11.15 -18.52 13.86
CA ILE A 109 10.61 -19.70 13.15
C ILE A 109 9.05 -19.71 13.14
N GLY A 110 8.44 -18.58 12.78
CA GLY A 110 6.97 -18.49 12.67
C GLY A 110 6.22 -18.35 14.00
N ALA A 111 6.91 -18.36 15.14
CA ALA A 111 6.30 -18.21 16.46
C ALA A 111 6.73 -16.91 17.13
N ILE A 112 5.78 -16.28 17.85
CA ILE A 112 6.05 -15.15 18.73
C ILE A 112 6.16 -15.66 20.17
N SER A 113 7.24 -15.29 20.86
CA SER A 113 7.38 -15.41 22.31
C SER A 113 7.37 -14.03 22.97
N ILE A 114 6.80 -13.97 24.17
CA ILE A 114 6.67 -12.75 24.97
C ILE A 114 7.54 -12.95 26.21
N GLY A 115 8.46 -12.02 26.44
CA GLY A 115 9.32 -12.05 27.61
C GLY A 115 8.70 -11.42 28.85
N ASP A 116 9.52 -11.34 29.89
CA ASP A 116 9.13 -10.82 31.19
C ASP A 116 8.80 -9.32 31.16
N GLU A 117 7.92 -8.92 32.07
CA GLU A 117 7.47 -7.55 32.20
C GLU A 117 8.51 -6.66 32.88
N VAL A 118 8.74 -5.49 32.30
CA VAL A 118 9.59 -4.44 32.85
C VAL A 118 8.72 -3.25 33.22
N THR A 119 8.86 -2.75 34.45
CA THR A 119 8.16 -1.53 34.89
C THR A 119 9.06 -0.31 34.75
N TYR A 120 8.53 0.77 34.20
CA TYR A 120 9.20 2.07 34.06
C TYR A 120 8.66 3.03 35.14
N PRO A 121 9.37 3.17 36.28
CA PRO A 121 8.86 3.93 37.42
C PRO A 121 8.83 5.44 37.18
N GLY A 122 7.88 6.12 37.83
CA GLY A 122 7.78 7.58 37.83
C GLY A 122 7.24 8.17 36.52
N LEU A 123 6.38 7.43 35.82
CA LEU A 123 5.71 7.85 34.59
C LEU A 123 4.20 7.65 34.73
N ASP A 124 3.45 8.74 34.92
CA ASP A 124 1.98 8.73 34.94
C ASP A 124 1.43 9.29 33.62
N LEU A 125 0.69 8.44 32.90
CA LEU A 125 0.13 8.73 31.58
C LEU A 125 -1.41 8.69 31.54
N ARG A 126 -2.11 8.52 32.67
CA ARG A 126 -3.56 8.24 32.70
C ARG A 126 -4.40 9.28 31.95
N TYR A 127 -3.97 10.54 31.95
CA TYR A 127 -4.62 11.65 31.24
C TYR A 127 -3.70 12.38 30.26
N SER A 128 -2.52 11.81 30.01
CA SER A 128 -1.41 12.48 29.33
C SER A 128 -1.31 12.00 27.88
N GLY A 129 -0.47 12.59 27.03
CA GLY A 129 -0.44 12.39 25.58
C GLY A 129 -0.16 10.96 25.06
N PRO A 130 -0.08 10.76 23.72
CA PRO A 130 0.15 9.45 23.10
C PRO A 130 1.47 8.79 23.52
N ILE A 131 1.53 7.47 23.45
CA ILE A 131 2.78 6.70 23.49
C ILE A 131 3.24 6.54 22.04
N SER A 132 4.44 7.02 21.71
CA SER A 132 4.89 7.10 20.31
C SER A 132 6.29 6.52 20.11
N TRP A 133 6.38 5.41 19.37
CA TRP A 133 7.66 4.83 18.95
C TRP A 133 8.22 5.56 17.73
N CYS A 134 9.53 5.82 17.73
CA CYS A 134 10.25 6.09 16.50
C CYS A 134 10.18 4.84 15.61
N PRO A 135 9.69 4.93 14.36
CA PRO A 135 9.49 3.73 13.53
C PRO A 135 10.77 3.09 13.00
N GLN A 136 11.94 3.69 13.22
CA GLN A 136 13.23 3.11 12.85
C GLN A 136 14.09 2.93 14.10
N PRO A 137 14.63 1.71 14.34
CA PRO A 137 15.61 1.50 15.40
C PRO A 137 16.88 2.28 15.11
N ASP A 138 17.64 2.59 16.15
CA ASP A 138 18.95 3.20 15.98
C ASP A 138 19.99 2.18 15.47
N ASN A 139 21.18 2.67 15.13
CA ASN A 139 22.27 1.83 14.62
C ASN A 139 22.78 0.80 15.65
N SER A 140 22.47 0.98 16.93
CA SER A 140 22.83 0.04 18.01
C SER A 140 21.77 -1.05 18.21
N GLY A 141 20.66 -0.99 17.48
CA GLY A 141 19.49 -1.86 17.70
C GLY A 141 18.60 -1.41 18.85
N SER A 142 18.85 -0.25 19.46
CA SER A 142 17.97 0.31 20.47
C SER A 142 16.77 1.02 19.84
N LEU A 143 15.66 0.96 20.55
CA LEU A 143 14.37 1.51 20.16
C LEU A 143 14.15 2.85 20.84
N THR A 144 13.57 3.81 20.13
CA THR A 144 13.30 5.14 20.66
C THR A 144 11.82 5.33 20.93
N LEU A 145 11.47 5.82 22.13
CA LEU A 145 10.09 6.01 22.60
C LEU A 145 9.88 7.42 23.17
N GLY A 146 8.83 8.10 22.71
CA GLY A 146 8.33 9.35 23.28
C GLY A 146 7.08 9.11 24.13
N LEU A 147 7.12 9.54 25.38
CA LEU A 147 6.04 9.45 26.36
C LEU A 147 5.69 10.86 26.86
N PHE A 148 4.44 11.26 26.71
CA PHE A 148 4.00 12.59 27.14
C PHE A 148 3.27 12.47 28.47
N THR A 149 3.86 13.00 29.54
CA THR A 149 3.22 13.15 30.86
C THR A 149 2.40 14.44 30.90
N SER A 150 1.88 14.81 32.07
CA SER A 150 1.12 16.05 32.25
C SER A 150 1.99 17.30 32.09
N SER A 151 3.29 17.21 32.39
CA SER A 151 4.24 18.34 32.34
C SER A 151 5.37 18.13 31.34
N ASP A 152 5.77 16.90 31.06
CA ASP A 152 7.02 16.61 30.37
C ASP A 152 6.82 15.66 29.18
N LEU A 153 7.63 15.86 28.13
CA LEU A 153 7.96 14.77 27.23
C LEU A 153 9.15 14.00 27.81
N VAL A 154 8.96 12.70 28.06
CA VAL A 154 10.03 11.77 28.40
C VAL A 154 10.41 10.97 27.16
N TYR A 155 11.69 11.04 26.82
CA TYR A 155 12.30 10.36 25.68
C TYR A 155 13.16 9.22 26.20
N LEU A 156 12.83 7.99 25.82
CA LEU A 156 13.52 6.78 26.26
C LEU A 156 14.22 6.10 25.09
N SER A 157 15.46 5.68 25.30
CA SER A 157 16.13 4.67 24.49
C SER A 157 15.99 3.33 25.21
N ILE A 158 15.44 2.33 24.52
CA ILE A 158 15.03 1.04 25.10
C ILE A 158 15.74 -0.09 24.35
N SER A 159 16.27 -1.06 25.08
CA SER A 159 16.84 -2.27 24.49
C SER A 159 15.72 -3.17 23.92
N ALA A 160 15.86 -3.59 22.67
CA ALA A 160 14.92 -4.52 22.05
C ALA A 160 14.95 -5.92 22.69
N GLU A 161 16.08 -6.33 23.27
CA GLU A 161 16.28 -7.67 23.81
C GLU A 161 15.49 -7.92 25.09
N ASN A 162 15.47 -6.94 25.98
CA ASN A 162 14.94 -7.11 27.34
C ASN A 162 14.01 -5.98 27.78
N ALA A 163 13.68 -5.04 26.89
CA ALA A 163 12.86 -3.86 27.17
C ALA A 163 13.41 -2.97 28.30
N SER A 164 14.69 -3.04 28.67
CA SER A 164 15.29 -2.15 29.66
C SER A 164 15.55 -0.75 29.10
N ILE A 165 15.48 0.26 29.97
CA ILE A 165 15.82 1.65 29.62
C ILE A 165 17.35 1.76 29.56
N VAL A 166 17.87 2.06 28.38
CA VAL A 166 19.29 2.33 28.12
C VAL A 166 19.62 3.79 28.43
N ASP A 167 18.74 4.71 28.01
CA ASP A 167 18.90 6.15 28.23
C ASP A 167 17.55 6.84 28.43
N ARG A 168 17.53 7.92 29.20
CA ARG A 168 16.34 8.70 29.55
C ARG A 168 16.66 10.19 29.53
N THR A 169 15.94 10.94 28.69
CA THR A 169 15.99 12.39 28.65
C THR A 169 14.57 12.95 28.77
N SER A 170 14.40 14.16 29.31
CA SER A 170 13.08 14.81 29.41
C SER A 170 13.11 16.25 28.96
N HIS A 171 11.96 16.77 28.56
CA HIS A 171 11.75 18.16 28.16
C HIS A 171 10.41 18.67 28.70
N ASP A 172 10.43 19.80 29.40
CA ASP A 172 9.22 20.49 29.90
C ASP A 172 8.34 20.94 28.73
N LEU A 173 7.04 20.69 28.78
CA LEU A 173 6.09 21.00 27.71
C LEU A 173 5.70 22.48 27.68
N ASP A 174 6.64 23.38 27.96
CA ASP A 174 6.45 24.83 28.01
C ASP A 174 5.30 25.28 28.94
N GLY A 175 5.04 24.53 30.02
CA GLY A 175 3.90 24.78 30.91
C GLY A 175 2.51 24.60 30.26
N ARG A 176 2.40 23.80 29.19
CA ARG A 176 1.11 23.40 28.59
C ARG A 176 0.31 22.53 29.57
N TRP A 177 -1.01 22.74 29.60
CA TRP A 177 -1.95 22.01 30.47
C TRP A 177 -2.94 21.13 29.69
N ASP A 178 -2.93 21.25 28.36
CA ASP A 178 -3.86 20.56 27.48
C ASP A 178 -3.24 19.30 26.86
N GLN A 179 -4.11 18.35 26.51
CA GLN A 179 -3.69 17.06 25.97
C GLN A 179 -2.90 17.21 24.66
N ILE A 180 -1.82 16.45 24.55
CA ILE A 180 -1.12 16.25 23.28
C ILE A 180 -2.02 15.45 22.33
N SER A 181 -2.37 16.07 21.21
CA SER A 181 -3.35 15.58 20.25
C SER A 181 -2.72 14.80 19.09
N GLY A 182 -1.44 15.01 18.80
CA GLY A 182 -0.78 14.36 17.67
C GLY A 182 0.73 14.33 17.78
N THR A 183 1.34 13.31 17.20
CA THR A 183 2.79 13.09 17.18
C THR A 183 3.23 12.50 15.85
N VAL A 184 4.34 12.98 15.31
CA VAL A 184 4.95 12.49 14.07
C VAL A 184 6.47 12.46 14.20
N TRP A 185 7.08 11.34 13.86
CA TRP A 185 8.53 11.21 13.79
C TRP A 185 9.05 11.53 12.38
N ASP A 186 10.01 12.44 12.28
CA ASP A 186 10.86 12.69 11.11
C ASP A 186 12.23 12.04 11.39
N TYR A 187 12.41 10.83 10.85
CA TYR A 187 13.55 9.95 11.16
C TYR A 187 14.42 9.61 9.96
N ASP A 188 14.22 10.30 8.83
CA ASP A 188 15.09 10.13 7.64
C ASP A 188 16.49 10.73 7.85
N GLN A 189 16.65 11.68 8.78
CA GLN A 189 17.94 12.29 9.13
C GLN A 189 18.56 11.58 10.34
N GLN A 190 18.98 10.33 10.15
CA GLN A 190 19.83 9.67 11.13
C GLN A 190 21.16 10.45 11.30
N PRO A 191 21.68 10.59 12.53
CA PRO A 191 21.35 9.83 13.74
C PRO A 191 20.32 10.49 14.70
N SER A 192 19.72 11.64 14.37
CA SER A 192 18.92 12.42 15.34
C SER A 192 17.49 12.63 14.85
N PRO A 193 16.59 11.65 15.05
CA PRO A 193 15.20 11.78 14.64
C PRO A 193 14.53 12.95 15.36
N ARG A 194 13.63 13.62 14.65
CA ARG A 194 12.88 14.78 15.13
C ARG A 194 11.45 14.36 15.45
N LEU A 195 10.98 14.69 16.64
CA LEU A 195 9.61 14.45 17.06
C LEU A 195 8.79 15.73 16.90
N HIS A 196 7.88 15.74 15.94
CA HIS A 196 6.85 16.76 15.82
C HIS A 196 5.66 16.41 16.71
N PHE A 197 5.09 17.39 17.39
CA PHE A 197 3.89 17.17 18.20
C PHE A 197 3.01 18.41 18.29
N SER A 198 1.72 18.17 18.57
CA SER A 198 0.72 19.22 18.77
C SER A 198 -0.05 18.99 20.07
N SER A 199 -0.41 20.08 20.73
CA SER A 199 -1.41 20.08 21.80
C SER A 199 -2.79 20.42 21.26
N LEU A 200 -3.87 20.03 21.92
CA LEU A 200 -5.23 20.25 21.42
C LEU A 200 -5.58 21.74 21.25
N LEU A 201 -5.18 22.59 22.18
CA LEU A 201 -5.53 24.02 22.28
C LEU A 201 -4.30 24.93 22.18
N SER A 202 -3.15 24.49 22.69
CA SER A 202 -1.98 25.36 22.88
C SER A 202 -0.94 25.28 21.76
N THR A 203 -1.21 24.57 20.65
CA THR A 203 -0.19 24.29 19.62
C THR A 203 0.50 25.55 19.09
N VAL A 204 -0.31 26.58 18.82
CA VAL A 204 0.14 27.82 18.22
C VAL A 204 0.89 28.68 19.23
N GLN A 205 0.36 28.77 20.45
CA GLN A 205 0.87 29.66 21.48
C GLN A 205 2.19 29.19 22.07
N SER A 206 2.40 27.87 22.20
CA SER A 206 3.60 27.40 22.89
C SER A 206 4.80 27.24 21.96
N PRO A 207 6.01 27.57 22.44
CA PRO A 207 7.21 27.66 21.61
C PRO A 207 7.58 26.33 20.97
N THR A 208 7.43 25.22 21.67
CA THR A 208 7.95 23.92 21.26
C THR A 208 6.90 23.13 20.50
N ALA A 209 7.21 22.77 19.25
CA ALA A 209 6.38 21.89 18.41
C ALA A 209 7.21 20.79 17.73
N VAL A 210 8.55 20.88 17.86
CA VAL A 210 9.51 19.92 17.33
C VAL A 210 10.64 19.80 18.32
N LEU A 211 11.00 18.57 18.66
CA LEU A 211 12.16 18.26 19.48
C LEU A 211 13.11 17.33 18.73
N GLN A 212 14.40 17.52 18.94
CA GLN A 212 15.45 16.69 18.38
C GLN A 212 16.39 16.27 19.52
N LYS A 213 16.74 14.99 19.57
CA LYS A 213 17.73 14.51 20.53
C LYS A 213 19.13 14.84 20.03
N THR A 214 19.84 15.71 20.75
CA THR A 214 21.29 15.86 20.68
C THR A 214 21.91 15.09 21.84
N SER A 215 23.22 14.82 21.80
CA SER A 215 23.90 13.75 22.57
C SER A 215 23.38 13.50 23.99
N ASP A 216 23.05 14.53 24.77
CA ASP A 216 22.49 14.38 26.12
C ASP A 216 21.21 15.20 26.39
N THR A 217 20.69 15.95 25.41
CA THR A 217 19.58 16.89 25.63
C THR A 217 18.56 16.91 24.49
N LEU A 218 17.32 17.25 24.83
CA LEU A 218 16.27 17.50 23.85
C LEU A 218 16.27 18.98 23.46
N GLU A 219 16.71 19.26 22.25
CA GLU A 219 16.77 20.61 21.70
C GLU A 219 15.49 20.95 20.92
N ARG A 220 15.03 22.18 21.10
CA ARG A 220 13.89 22.75 20.36
C ARG A 220 14.28 22.99 18.90
N GLY A 221 13.55 22.37 18.00
CA GLY A 221 13.66 22.64 16.57
C GLY A 221 13.03 23.96 16.15
N LYS A 222 13.34 24.42 14.92
CA LYS A 222 12.64 25.55 14.29
C LYS A 222 11.14 25.27 14.17
N ALA A 223 10.35 26.35 14.18
CA ALA A 223 8.91 26.27 13.96
C ALA A 223 8.63 25.53 12.63
N PRO A 224 7.80 24.47 12.64
CA PRO A 224 7.56 23.70 11.43
C PRO A 224 6.50 24.38 10.55
N ASN A 225 6.64 24.22 9.23
CA ASN A 225 5.73 24.81 8.23
C ASN A 225 4.24 24.54 8.51
N TRP A 226 3.89 23.37 9.04
CA TRP A 226 2.49 23.06 9.38
C TRP A 226 1.95 23.94 10.50
N LYS A 227 2.77 24.31 11.49
CA LYS A 227 2.38 25.19 12.59
C LYS A 227 2.15 26.61 12.07
N GLU A 228 3.06 27.11 11.23
CA GLU A 228 2.94 28.42 10.59
C GLU A 228 1.68 28.53 9.70
N LYS A 229 1.32 27.46 8.98
CA LYS A 229 0.07 27.43 8.20
C LYS A 229 -1.18 27.53 9.08
N ILE A 230 -1.17 26.91 10.26
CA ILE A 230 -2.28 27.01 11.22
C ILE A 230 -2.35 28.43 11.79
N GLU A 231 -1.21 29.02 12.16
CA GLU A 231 -1.10 30.41 12.61
C GLU A 231 -1.70 31.38 11.58
N ASN A 232 -1.30 31.26 10.33
CA ASN A 232 -1.83 32.08 9.23
C ASN A 232 -3.35 31.87 9.05
N SER A 233 -3.83 30.63 9.21
CA SER A 233 -5.26 30.32 9.11
C SER A 233 -6.06 30.96 10.25
N VAL A 234 -5.54 31.00 11.47
CA VAL A 234 -6.16 31.69 12.62
C VAL A 234 -6.29 33.19 12.35
N VAL A 235 -5.24 33.83 11.80
CA VAL A 235 -5.27 35.25 11.44
C VAL A 235 -6.33 35.52 10.37
N LEU A 236 -6.34 34.73 9.30
CA LEU A 236 -7.34 34.86 8.23
C LEU A 236 -8.77 34.66 8.73
N PHE A 237 -8.98 33.68 9.61
CA PHE A 237 -10.28 33.45 10.23
C PHE A 237 -10.72 34.62 11.10
N SER A 238 -9.80 35.21 11.86
CA SER A 238 -10.09 36.37 12.68
C SER A 238 -10.50 37.58 11.84
N VAL A 239 -9.79 37.85 10.75
CA VAL A 239 -10.13 38.92 9.79
C VAL A 239 -11.47 38.66 9.12
N LYS A 240 -11.71 37.43 8.65
CA LYS A 240 -12.93 37.06 7.94
C LYS A 240 -14.20 37.22 8.79
N ASN A 241 -14.08 37.08 10.11
CA ASN A 241 -15.20 37.12 11.05
C ASN A 241 -15.19 38.36 11.97
N ASP A 242 -14.38 39.38 11.65
CA ASP A 242 -14.23 40.61 12.46
C ASP A 242 -13.95 40.36 13.96
N LEU A 243 -13.12 39.35 14.24
CA LEU A 243 -12.79 38.95 15.62
C LEU A 243 -11.63 39.76 16.20
N LYS A 244 -11.06 40.73 15.48
CA LYS A 244 -9.98 41.64 15.98
C LYS A 244 -8.78 40.93 16.64
N GLY A 245 -8.38 39.77 16.12
CA GLY A 245 -7.32 38.93 16.68
C GLY A 245 -7.82 37.83 17.63
N HIS A 246 -9.10 37.81 18.00
CA HIS A 246 -9.71 36.83 18.92
C HIS A 246 -10.09 35.52 18.23
N GLY A 247 -9.11 34.90 17.56
CA GLY A 247 -9.22 33.53 17.03
C GLY A 247 -8.48 32.54 17.92
N LYS A 248 -9.01 31.33 18.06
CA LYS A 248 -8.31 30.16 18.62
C LYS A 248 -8.39 29.00 17.64
N THR A 249 -7.40 28.13 17.69
CA THR A 249 -7.38 26.88 16.95
C THR A 249 -7.55 25.70 17.89
N LYS A 250 -8.18 24.64 17.41
CA LYS A 250 -8.06 23.30 17.98
C LYS A 250 -7.32 22.42 16.99
N VAL A 251 -6.23 21.79 17.40
CA VAL A 251 -5.48 20.83 16.57
C VAL A 251 -5.83 19.42 17.03
N TRP A 252 -6.53 18.69 16.18
CA TRP A 252 -7.11 17.37 16.50
C TRP A 252 -6.11 16.23 16.35
N GLY A 253 -5.06 16.41 15.55
CA GLY A 253 -4.01 15.41 15.40
C GLY A 253 -3.06 15.71 14.24
N LEU A 254 -1.97 14.94 14.23
CA LEU A 254 -0.92 14.96 13.22
C LEU A 254 -0.73 13.55 12.65
N THR A 255 -0.41 13.44 11.37
CA THR A 255 0.03 12.18 10.76
C THR A 255 1.02 12.44 9.62
N ALA A 256 1.94 11.51 9.37
CA ALA A 256 2.90 11.60 8.28
C ALA A 256 2.43 10.79 7.06
N SER A 257 2.88 11.19 5.88
CA SER A 257 2.77 10.32 4.70
C SER A 257 3.62 9.06 4.89
N SER A 258 3.25 7.96 4.22
CA SER A 258 4.04 6.72 4.22
C SER A 258 5.48 6.93 3.74
N SER A 259 5.70 7.97 2.93
CA SER A 259 6.99 8.37 2.39
C SER A 259 7.81 9.28 3.32
N LEU A 260 7.20 9.83 4.38
CA LEU A 260 7.73 10.90 5.24
C LEU A 260 8.11 12.19 4.51
N ASP A 261 7.57 12.44 3.32
CA ASP A 261 7.76 13.72 2.63
C ASP A 261 6.82 14.79 3.16
N PHE A 262 5.66 14.38 3.72
CA PHE A 262 4.59 15.27 4.12
C PHE A 262 4.09 14.95 5.53
N ILE A 263 3.59 15.99 6.18
CA ILE A 263 2.82 15.93 7.42
C ILE A 263 1.47 16.59 7.21
N ALA A 264 0.43 15.89 7.65
CA ALA A 264 -0.94 16.36 7.68
C ALA A 264 -1.31 16.80 9.10
N ALA A 265 -1.83 18.01 9.24
CA ALA A 265 -2.34 18.54 10.50
C ALA A 265 -3.84 18.85 10.38
N CYS A 266 -4.66 18.21 11.22
CA CYS A 266 -6.10 18.45 11.26
C CYS A 266 -6.40 19.53 12.32
N ASN A 267 -7.06 20.61 11.93
CA ASN A 267 -7.43 21.69 12.84
C ASN A 267 -8.83 22.25 12.60
N SER A 268 -9.39 22.94 13.59
CA SER A 268 -10.59 23.77 13.46
C SER A 268 -10.37 25.13 14.11
N LEU A 269 -11.06 26.15 13.61
CA LEU A 269 -10.88 27.54 14.02
C LEU A 269 -12.15 28.02 14.71
N HIS A 270 -11.99 28.76 15.80
CA HIS A 270 -13.09 29.17 16.67
C HIS A 270 -12.84 30.58 17.20
N PRO A 271 -13.89 31.35 17.54
CA PRO A 271 -13.70 32.57 18.31
C PRO A 271 -13.18 32.26 19.72
N SER A 272 -12.31 33.13 20.24
CA SER A 272 -11.76 32.95 21.59
C SER A 272 -12.56 33.67 22.68
N ASP A 273 -13.26 34.74 22.34
CA ASP A 273 -13.95 35.65 23.26
C ASP A 273 -15.48 35.64 23.15
N SER A 274 -16.05 34.75 22.33
CA SER A 274 -17.49 34.58 22.15
C SER A 274 -17.89 33.11 22.08
N ILE A 275 -19.17 32.84 22.37
CA ILE A 275 -19.75 31.50 22.25
C ILE A 275 -20.09 31.26 20.79
N GLU A 276 -19.46 30.25 20.21
CA GLU A 276 -19.83 29.74 18.89
C GLU A 276 -21.07 28.86 19.04
N TYR A 277 -22.20 29.36 18.54
CA TYR A 277 -23.45 28.60 18.46
C TYR A 277 -23.74 28.27 17.00
N GLY A 278 -23.94 26.98 16.72
CA GLY A 278 -24.28 26.49 15.39
C GLY A 278 -24.60 24.99 15.42
N PRO A 279 -25.41 24.51 14.48
CA PRO A 279 -25.67 23.08 14.35
C PRO A 279 -24.36 22.34 14.07
N PRO A 280 -24.20 21.08 14.53
CA PRO A 280 -23.00 20.29 14.25
C PRO A 280 -22.63 20.20 12.76
N ALA A 281 -23.62 20.27 11.87
CA ALA A 281 -23.44 20.23 10.42
C ALA A 281 -22.64 21.43 9.85
N ASP A 282 -22.61 22.56 10.56
CA ASP A 282 -21.89 23.77 10.13
C ASP A 282 -20.43 23.77 10.58
N ARG A 283 -20.05 22.84 11.46
CA ARG A 283 -18.66 22.71 11.92
C ARG A 283 -17.79 22.23 10.77
N ARG A 284 -16.61 22.84 10.65
CA ARG A 284 -15.62 22.52 9.62
C ARG A 284 -14.25 22.30 10.25
N GLY A 285 -13.55 21.29 9.76
CA GLY A 285 -12.14 21.06 10.02
C GLY A 285 -11.34 21.25 8.73
N THR A 286 -10.08 21.66 8.86
CA THR A 286 -9.14 21.80 7.76
C THR A 286 -7.98 20.84 7.96
N VAL A 287 -7.65 20.07 6.94
CA VAL A 287 -6.43 19.25 6.92
C VAL A 287 -5.37 20.02 6.13
N ALA A 288 -4.38 20.56 6.85
CA ALA A 288 -3.25 21.24 6.25
C ALA A 288 -2.13 20.25 5.94
N LEU A 289 -1.74 20.15 4.67
CA LEU A 289 -0.60 19.35 4.23
C LEU A 289 0.63 20.24 4.11
N SER A 290 1.73 19.83 4.74
CA SER A 290 3.02 20.53 4.67
C SER A 290 4.13 19.54 4.36
N THR A 291 5.13 20.00 3.63
CA THR A 291 6.34 19.19 3.42
C THR A 291 7.17 19.13 4.70
N LEU A 292 7.77 17.98 4.95
CA LEU A 292 8.79 17.78 5.98
C LEU A 292 10.19 18.19 5.48
N LYS A 293 10.40 18.20 4.16
CA LYS A 293 11.65 18.57 3.49
C LYS A 293 11.40 19.58 2.35
N PRO A 294 12.40 20.39 1.97
CA PRO A 294 12.32 21.20 0.75
C PRO A 294 12.10 20.31 -0.49
N TYR A 295 11.28 20.78 -1.44
CA TYR A 295 11.00 20.04 -2.68
C TYR A 295 12.26 19.71 -3.49
N SER A 296 13.29 20.57 -3.44
CA SER A 296 14.59 20.29 -4.09
C SER A 296 15.24 19.01 -3.56
N LYS A 297 15.24 18.80 -2.24
CA LYS A 297 15.80 17.57 -1.62
C LYS A 297 15.00 16.32 -1.96
N ILE A 298 13.66 16.45 -2.07
CA ILE A 298 12.79 15.34 -2.48
C ILE A 298 13.04 15.01 -3.96
N ARG A 299 13.22 16.03 -4.81
CA ARG A 299 13.57 15.84 -6.22
C ARG A 299 14.93 15.19 -6.37
N GLU A 300 15.93 15.60 -5.60
CA GLU A 300 17.29 15.01 -5.61
C GLU A 300 17.27 13.51 -5.29
N SER A 301 16.49 13.11 -4.28
CA SER A 301 16.40 11.71 -3.84
C SER A 301 14.98 11.34 -3.43
N LEU A 302 14.38 10.41 -4.18
CA LEU A 302 13.07 9.87 -3.83
C LEU A 302 13.17 8.97 -2.58
N PRO A 303 12.12 8.91 -1.74
CA PRO A 303 12.15 8.14 -0.49
C PRO A 303 12.32 6.64 -0.71
N ARG A 304 13.38 6.03 -0.19
CA ARG A 304 13.63 4.57 -0.27
C ARG A 304 12.76 3.79 0.72
N ARG A 305 11.44 3.81 0.50
CA ARG A 305 10.44 3.19 1.39
C ARG A 305 9.44 2.37 0.59
N CYS A 306 8.73 1.47 1.27
CA CYS A 306 7.61 0.79 0.67
C CYS A 306 6.46 1.78 0.46
N MET A 307 6.22 2.17 -0.79
CA MET A 307 5.21 3.14 -1.15
C MET A 307 4.15 2.54 -2.07
N THR A 308 2.93 3.06 -1.95
CA THR A 308 1.88 2.82 -2.94
C THR A 308 2.06 3.76 -4.13
N ALA A 309 1.49 3.42 -5.28
CA ALA A 309 1.56 4.28 -6.46
C ALA A 309 0.84 5.61 -6.24
N GLU A 310 -0.22 5.65 -5.44
CA GLU A 310 -0.97 6.88 -5.10
C GLU A 310 -0.13 7.85 -4.28
N SER A 311 0.60 7.35 -3.27
CA SER A 311 1.53 8.17 -2.49
C SER A 311 2.60 8.78 -3.38
N LEU A 312 3.16 7.98 -4.30
CA LEU A 312 4.18 8.49 -5.22
C LEU A 312 3.59 9.48 -6.23
N LEU A 313 2.41 9.20 -6.79
CA LEU A 313 1.70 10.11 -7.69
C LEU A 313 1.48 11.48 -7.02
N PHE A 314 1.07 11.48 -5.76
CA PHE A 314 0.92 12.72 -4.99
C PHE A 314 2.24 13.47 -4.84
N THR A 315 3.33 12.77 -4.46
CA THR A 315 4.67 13.37 -4.37
C THR A 315 5.11 13.94 -5.73
N LEU A 316 4.98 13.18 -6.82
CA LEU A 316 5.36 13.60 -8.17
C LEU A 316 4.57 14.84 -8.61
N ARG A 317 3.25 14.85 -8.42
CA ARG A 317 2.41 16.00 -8.75
C ARG A 317 2.85 17.24 -7.98
N LYS A 318 3.18 17.09 -6.68
CA LYS A 318 3.70 18.21 -5.88
C LYS A 318 5.09 18.66 -6.33
N LEU A 319 5.95 17.76 -6.79
CA LEU A 319 7.24 18.12 -7.37
C LEU A 319 7.07 18.90 -8.67
N VAL A 320 6.18 18.48 -9.57
CA VAL A 320 5.86 19.23 -10.79
C VAL A 320 5.38 20.63 -10.43
N GLU A 321 4.35 20.73 -9.59
CA GLU A 321 3.74 22.02 -9.18
C GLU A 321 4.72 23.00 -8.53
N ASN A 322 5.81 22.53 -7.91
CA ASN A 322 6.71 23.38 -7.11
C ASN A 322 8.15 23.45 -7.65
N THR A 323 8.49 22.72 -8.71
CA THR A 323 9.87 22.69 -9.26
C THR A 323 9.96 22.83 -10.78
N VAL A 324 8.82 22.86 -11.47
CA VAL A 324 8.73 23.04 -12.92
C VAL A 324 7.97 24.35 -13.17
N GLU A 325 8.64 25.34 -13.75
CA GLU A 325 8.04 26.66 -14.03
C GLU A 325 7.40 26.71 -15.43
N ASP A 326 8.04 26.09 -16.42
CA ASP A 326 7.63 26.11 -17.82
C ASP A 326 7.14 24.75 -18.31
N ALA A 327 6.08 24.74 -19.13
CA ALA A 327 5.54 23.51 -19.71
C ALA A 327 6.55 22.74 -20.58
N ASP A 328 7.49 23.44 -21.22
CA ASP A 328 8.53 22.84 -22.06
C ASP A 328 9.55 22.01 -21.25
N GLN A 329 9.60 22.18 -19.92
CA GLN A 329 10.47 21.41 -19.04
C GLN A 329 9.82 20.09 -18.57
N ILE A 330 8.51 19.90 -18.81
CA ILE A 330 7.77 18.71 -18.36
C ILE A 330 8.35 17.41 -18.92
N PRO A 331 8.73 17.29 -20.22
CA PRO A 331 9.32 16.07 -20.74
C PRO A 331 10.66 15.71 -20.07
N ALA A 332 11.53 16.70 -19.87
CA ALA A 332 12.82 16.50 -19.19
C ALA A 332 12.63 16.10 -17.71
N PHE A 333 11.66 16.73 -17.03
CA PHE A 333 11.26 16.32 -15.68
C PHE A 333 10.75 14.88 -15.66
N ALA A 334 9.93 14.49 -16.64
CA ALA A 334 9.36 13.16 -16.69
C ALA A 334 10.44 12.09 -16.85
N GLU A 335 11.39 12.30 -17.76
CA GLU A 335 12.53 11.41 -17.97
C GLU A 335 13.40 11.29 -16.69
N GLU A 336 13.73 12.42 -16.07
CA GLU A 336 14.48 12.47 -14.80
C GLU A 336 13.77 11.67 -13.68
N MET A 337 12.45 11.82 -13.54
CA MET A 337 11.70 11.13 -12.49
C MET A 337 11.60 9.63 -12.74
N VAL A 338 11.39 9.20 -14.00
CA VAL A 338 11.40 7.77 -14.34
C VAL A 338 12.75 7.14 -14.00
N GLU A 339 13.85 7.80 -14.36
CA GLU A 339 15.19 7.31 -14.03
C GLU A 339 15.39 7.19 -12.52
N LYS A 340 15.05 8.22 -11.75
CA LYS A 340 15.15 8.20 -10.28
C LYS A 340 14.27 7.13 -9.65
N MET A 341 13.10 6.88 -10.21
CA MET A 341 12.21 5.81 -9.77
C MET A 341 12.81 4.42 -10.05
N MET A 342 13.46 4.23 -11.20
CA MET A 342 14.21 3.00 -11.49
C MET A 342 15.40 2.82 -10.56
N GLN A 343 16.13 3.88 -10.24
CA GLN A 343 17.24 3.84 -9.28
C GLN A 343 16.78 3.54 -7.84
N THR A 344 15.58 4.01 -7.45
CA THR A 344 15.07 3.92 -6.08
C THR A 344 14.24 2.66 -5.84
N TYR A 345 13.47 2.23 -6.84
CA TYR A 345 12.46 1.17 -6.75
C TYR A 345 12.58 0.13 -7.87
N GLY A 346 13.68 0.09 -8.61
CA GLY A 346 13.96 -0.95 -9.59
C GLY A 346 14.16 -2.33 -8.94
N PRO A 347 14.35 -3.37 -9.75
CA PRO A 347 14.59 -4.72 -9.24
C PRO A 347 15.90 -4.76 -8.45
N ASP A 348 15.85 -5.34 -7.24
CA ASP A 348 17.01 -5.44 -6.36
C ASP A 348 17.99 -6.49 -6.92
N LYS A 349 19.14 -6.05 -7.44
CA LYS A 349 20.14 -6.95 -8.08
C LYS A 349 20.74 -7.97 -7.10
N THR A 350 20.54 -7.78 -5.80
CA THR A 350 21.03 -8.63 -4.71
C THR A 350 19.99 -9.64 -4.22
N ALA A 351 18.73 -9.54 -4.65
CA ALA A 351 17.66 -10.47 -4.29
C ALA A 351 17.69 -11.75 -5.15
N SER A 352 18.86 -12.36 -5.30
CA SER A 352 18.94 -13.79 -5.60
C SER A 352 18.90 -14.53 -4.26
N THR A 353 17.74 -14.57 -3.61
CA THR A 353 17.56 -15.51 -2.50
C THR A 353 17.45 -16.90 -3.11
N PRO A 354 18.25 -17.89 -2.66
CA PRO A 354 18.07 -19.27 -3.10
C PRO A 354 16.64 -19.68 -2.79
N LEU A 355 15.98 -20.25 -3.78
CA LEU A 355 14.64 -20.81 -3.71
C LEU A 355 14.64 -22.11 -2.89
N ASP A 356 15.29 -22.12 -1.73
CA ASP A 356 15.50 -23.30 -0.91
C ASP A 356 15.00 -23.04 0.52
N ALA A 357 14.05 -23.89 0.94
CA ALA A 357 13.56 -24.09 2.31
C ALA A 357 12.43 -23.17 2.85
N LEU A 358 11.39 -22.90 2.06
CA LEU A 358 10.09 -22.50 2.62
C LEU A 358 8.99 -23.43 2.09
N ASN A 359 8.29 -24.10 3.00
CA ASN A 359 7.10 -24.93 2.73
C ASN A 359 5.97 -24.03 2.19
N PHE A 360 6.03 -23.69 0.91
CA PHE A 360 4.97 -22.97 0.24
C PHE A 360 3.97 -23.95 -0.38
N SER A 361 2.69 -23.57 -0.38
CA SER A 361 1.76 -24.16 -1.33
C SER A 361 2.32 -23.92 -2.75
N VAL A 362 2.17 -24.90 -3.64
CA VAL A 362 2.70 -24.84 -5.01
C VAL A 362 2.34 -23.50 -5.70
N LEU A 363 1.12 -22.98 -5.46
CA LEU A 363 0.64 -21.70 -6.03
C LEU A 363 1.36 -20.46 -5.54
N ASP A 364 1.70 -20.37 -4.26
CA ASP A 364 2.38 -19.17 -3.74
C ASP A 364 3.77 -19.04 -4.36
N GLY A 365 4.47 -20.17 -4.54
CA GLY A 365 5.72 -20.24 -5.30
C GLY A 365 5.52 -19.81 -6.77
N VAL A 366 4.48 -20.33 -7.42
CA VAL A 366 4.13 -19.98 -8.82
C VAL A 366 3.88 -18.48 -8.97
N VAL A 367 3.02 -17.91 -8.12
CA VAL A 367 2.62 -16.50 -8.15
C VAL A 367 3.82 -15.60 -7.91
N LYS A 368 4.70 -15.95 -6.96
CA LYS A 368 5.95 -15.21 -6.71
C LYS A 368 6.85 -15.17 -7.93
N THR A 369 7.11 -16.31 -8.55
CA THR A 369 7.95 -16.39 -9.76
C THR A 369 7.32 -15.60 -10.90
N PHE A 370 6.04 -15.80 -11.19
CA PHE A 370 5.34 -15.08 -12.26
C PHE A 370 5.33 -13.57 -12.03
N LYS A 371 5.13 -13.13 -10.78
CA LYS A 371 5.13 -11.72 -10.40
C LYS A 371 6.53 -11.10 -10.52
N PHE A 372 7.58 -11.84 -10.18
CA PHE A 372 8.96 -11.40 -10.38
C PHE A 372 9.27 -11.21 -11.87
N ASP A 373 8.95 -12.22 -12.68
CA ASP A 373 9.26 -12.27 -14.11
C ASP A 373 8.47 -11.25 -14.95
N ILE A 374 7.38 -10.70 -14.42
CA ILE A 374 6.51 -9.78 -15.16
C ILE A 374 6.29 -8.47 -14.46
N VAL A 375 5.71 -8.48 -13.27
CA VAL A 375 5.31 -7.25 -12.60
C VAL A 375 6.54 -6.45 -12.14
N LEU A 376 7.62 -7.15 -11.78
CA LEU A 376 8.87 -6.58 -11.28
C LEU A 376 10.03 -6.62 -12.29
N GLU A 377 9.74 -7.02 -13.53
CA GLU A 377 10.70 -7.02 -14.63
C GLU A 377 11.11 -5.57 -14.99
N GLU A 378 12.37 -5.37 -15.36
CA GLU A 378 12.99 -4.05 -15.50
C GLU A 378 12.28 -3.15 -16.53
N TYR A 379 12.00 -3.67 -17.72
CA TYR A 379 11.32 -2.90 -18.78
C TYR A 379 9.85 -2.64 -18.42
N THR A 380 9.19 -3.61 -17.79
CA THR A 380 7.82 -3.47 -17.30
C THR A 380 7.73 -2.40 -16.23
N LEU A 381 8.66 -2.36 -15.28
CA LEU A 381 8.74 -1.31 -14.28
C LEU A 381 8.99 0.05 -14.91
N LYS A 382 9.92 0.16 -15.88
CA LYS A 382 10.20 1.41 -16.58
C LYS A 382 8.96 1.97 -17.26
N ASP A 383 8.24 1.15 -18.03
CA ASP A 383 7.03 1.57 -18.72
C ASP A 383 5.91 1.93 -17.74
N ARG A 384 5.79 1.21 -16.62
CA ARG A 384 4.85 1.55 -15.54
C ARG A 384 5.15 2.89 -14.90
N TYR A 385 6.43 3.19 -14.70
CA TYR A 385 6.88 4.44 -14.10
C TYR A 385 6.62 5.60 -15.05
N SER A 386 6.87 5.42 -16.34
CA SER A 386 6.51 6.38 -17.38
C SER A 386 5.02 6.70 -17.37
N ILE A 387 4.14 5.69 -17.30
CA ILE A 387 2.68 5.90 -17.21
C ILE A 387 2.31 6.65 -15.92
N LEU A 388 2.92 6.31 -14.77
CA LEU A 388 2.61 6.98 -13.52
C LEU A 388 3.05 8.46 -13.51
N VAL A 389 4.24 8.74 -14.04
CA VAL A 389 4.79 10.10 -14.18
C VAL A 389 3.97 10.92 -15.17
N SER A 390 3.55 10.33 -16.29
CA SER A 390 2.71 11.01 -17.28
C SER A 390 1.36 11.44 -16.69
N HIS A 391 0.75 10.59 -15.84
CA HIS A 391 -0.41 10.97 -15.03
C HIS A 391 -0.12 12.10 -14.02
N ALA A 392 1.07 12.14 -13.42
CA ALA A 392 1.47 13.23 -12.51
C ALA A 392 1.60 14.57 -13.24
N CYS A 393 2.10 14.54 -14.47
CA CYS A 393 2.29 15.68 -15.36
C CYS A 393 1.02 16.10 -16.12
N ASN A 394 -0.09 15.37 -15.97
CA ASN A 394 -1.33 15.52 -16.75
C ASN A 394 -1.13 15.34 -18.28
N ASP A 395 -0.11 14.62 -18.71
CA ASP A 395 0.11 14.25 -20.11
C ASP A 395 -0.21 12.76 -20.30
N THR A 396 -1.44 12.46 -20.68
CA THR A 396 -1.88 11.05 -20.89
C THR A 396 -1.84 10.62 -22.36
N SER A 397 -1.41 11.51 -23.25
CA SER A 397 -1.52 11.34 -24.71
C SER A 397 -0.60 10.24 -25.28
N SER A 398 0.41 9.79 -24.52
CA SER A 398 1.48 8.89 -24.98
C SER A 398 1.46 7.49 -24.35
N ASN A 399 0.47 7.15 -23.52
CA ASN A 399 0.50 5.92 -22.71
C ASN A 399 0.13 4.63 -23.47
N GLU A 400 -0.44 4.72 -24.67
CA GLU A 400 -0.97 3.55 -25.39
C GLU A 400 0.12 2.56 -25.83
N LEU A 401 1.27 3.05 -26.30
CA LEU A 401 2.42 2.20 -26.63
C LEU A 401 2.92 1.46 -25.39
N LEU A 402 3.06 2.17 -24.27
CA LEU A 402 3.55 1.60 -23.01
C LEU A 402 2.60 0.51 -22.48
N LYS A 403 1.28 0.76 -22.52
CA LYS A 403 0.27 -0.25 -22.18
C LYS A 403 0.33 -1.46 -23.10
N THR A 404 0.54 -1.24 -24.40
CA THR A 404 0.69 -2.31 -25.39
C THR A 404 1.90 -3.19 -25.08
N LEU A 405 3.07 -2.58 -24.83
CA LEU A 405 4.30 -3.30 -24.47
C LEU A 405 4.17 -4.08 -23.17
N ILE A 406 3.54 -3.50 -22.14
CA ILE A 406 3.24 -4.21 -20.87
C ILE A 406 2.32 -5.40 -21.12
N SER A 407 1.24 -5.23 -21.89
CA SER A 407 0.28 -6.29 -22.19
C SER A 407 0.92 -7.42 -23.01
N TYR A 408 1.80 -7.07 -23.96
CA TYR A 408 2.55 -8.03 -24.76
C TYR A 408 3.52 -8.84 -23.89
N ARG A 409 4.30 -8.19 -23.01
CA ARG A 409 5.20 -8.91 -22.08
C ARG A 409 4.42 -9.85 -21.15
N LEU A 410 3.28 -9.40 -20.62
CA LEU A 410 2.36 -10.24 -19.83
C LEU A 410 1.91 -11.47 -20.63
N ALA A 411 1.46 -11.27 -21.87
CA ALA A 411 0.99 -12.34 -22.75
C ALA A 411 2.08 -13.35 -23.06
N THR A 412 3.26 -12.89 -23.48
CA THR A 412 4.39 -13.75 -23.82
C THR A 412 4.81 -14.60 -22.63
N ALA A 413 4.85 -14.04 -21.42
CA ALA A 413 5.21 -14.81 -20.24
C ALA A 413 4.10 -15.75 -19.78
N LEU A 414 2.84 -15.35 -19.88
CA LEU A 414 1.70 -16.24 -19.61
C LEU A 414 1.77 -17.48 -20.52
N LEU A 415 2.06 -17.29 -21.81
CA LEU A 415 2.16 -18.37 -22.78
C LEU A 415 3.42 -19.23 -22.60
N LYS A 416 4.56 -18.61 -22.25
CA LYS A 416 5.82 -19.32 -21.94
C LYS A 416 5.74 -20.12 -20.64
N ASN A 417 5.00 -19.63 -19.65
CA ASN A 417 4.77 -20.26 -18.36
C ASN A 417 3.45 -21.06 -18.30
N ALA A 418 2.70 -21.17 -19.38
CA ALA A 418 1.60 -22.11 -19.43
C ALA A 418 2.08 -23.60 -19.33
N PRO A 419 3.19 -24.06 -19.98
CA PRO A 419 3.57 -25.48 -20.19
C PRO A 419 3.57 -26.40 -18.98
N TRP A 420 3.75 -25.87 -17.79
CA TRP A 420 3.83 -26.62 -16.55
C TRP A 420 2.49 -26.75 -15.80
N LEU A 421 1.44 -26.04 -16.24
CA LEU A 421 0.05 -26.16 -15.75
C LEU A 421 -0.82 -27.13 -16.59
N TYR A 422 -0.22 -27.82 -17.59
CA TYR A 422 -0.97 -28.44 -18.70
C TYR A 422 -1.72 -29.74 -18.41
N THR A 423 -1.58 -30.38 -17.26
CA THR A 423 -2.08 -31.75 -17.15
C THR A 423 -3.53 -31.89 -16.68
N GLU A 424 -4.11 -31.02 -15.85
CA GLU A 424 -5.50 -31.22 -15.36
C GLU A 424 -6.36 -29.95 -15.04
N ALA A 425 -5.90 -28.71 -15.29
CA ALA A 425 -6.52 -27.52 -14.64
C ALA A 425 -6.96 -26.35 -15.56
N PHE A 426 -7.40 -26.61 -16.80
CA PHE A 426 -7.93 -25.56 -17.68
C PHE A 426 -9.47 -25.50 -17.66
N THR A 427 -10.00 -24.57 -16.88
CA THR A 427 -11.41 -24.15 -16.99
C THR A 427 -11.68 -23.57 -18.39
N PRO A 428 -12.94 -23.55 -18.87
CA PRO A 428 -13.29 -22.88 -20.12
C PRO A 428 -12.82 -21.41 -20.14
N PHE A 429 -12.98 -20.71 -19.02
CA PHE A 429 -12.56 -19.33 -18.83
C PHE A 429 -11.03 -19.17 -18.96
N SER A 430 -10.24 -20.05 -18.36
CA SER A 430 -8.78 -20.08 -18.52
C SER A 430 -8.35 -20.25 -19.99
N LYS A 431 -9.06 -21.08 -20.76
CA LYS A 431 -8.76 -21.29 -22.20
C LYS A 431 -9.05 -20.05 -23.03
N GLU A 432 -10.14 -19.35 -22.70
CA GLU A 432 -10.50 -18.08 -23.34
C GLU A 432 -9.44 -17.01 -23.09
N ILE A 433 -8.99 -16.84 -21.83
CA ILE A 433 -7.89 -15.91 -21.50
C ILE A 433 -6.65 -16.21 -22.33
N ILE A 434 -6.24 -17.49 -22.42
CA ILE A 434 -5.08 -17.88 -23.22
C ILE A 434 -5.28 -17.55 -24.70
N ALA A 435 -6.47 -17.80 -25.25
CA ALA A 435 -6.77 -17.49 -26.64
C ALA A 435 -6.61 -15.99 -26.94
N HIS A 436 -7.07 -15.12 -26.05
CA HIS A 436 -6.89 -13.67 -26.18
C HIS A 436 -5.41 -13.25 -26.10
N HIS A 437 -4.63 -13.82 -25.19
CA HIS A 437 -3.20 -13.53 -25.10
C HIS A 437 -2.44 -14.01 -26.35
N LYS A 438 -2.80 -15.17 -26.92
CA LYS A 438 -2.23 -15.64 -28.20
C LYS A 438 -2.55 -14.69 -29.37
N ARG A 439 -3.78 -14.16 -29.42
CA ARG A 439 -4.18 -13.18 -30.43
C ARG A 439 -3.36 -11.89 -30.28
N LEU A 440 -3.18 -11.39 -29.06
CA LEU A 440 -2.34 -10.22 -28.80
C LEU A 440 -0.89 -10.44 -29.26
N THR A 441 -0.26 -11.56 -28.89
CA THR A 441 1.13 -11.82 -29.30
C THR A 441 1.25 -11.91 -30.81
N SER A 442 0.34 -12.62 -31.49
CA SER A 442 0.33 -12.71 -32.96
C SER A 442 0.25 -11.33 -33.61
N LEU A 443 -0.67 -10.47 -33.17
CA LEU A 443 -0.84 -9.14 -33.75
C LEU A 443 0.40 -8.26 -33.57
N VAL A 444 1.03 -8.32 -32.39
CA VAL A 444 2.24 -7.53 -32.12
C VAL A 444 3.45 -8.10 -32.85
N ASP A 445 3.58 -9.42 -32.92
CA ASP A 445 4.66 -10.09 -33.64
C ASP A 445 4.59 -9.80 -35.14
N ASP A 446 3.39 -9.80 -35.73
CA ASP A 446 3.16 -9.43 -37.14
C ASP A 446 3.58 -7.98 -37.43
N LEU A 447 3.41 -7.07 -36.45
CA LEU A 447 3.82 -5.67 -36.56
C LEU A 447 5.33 -5.46 -36.38
N LEU A 448 5.97 -6.23 -35.49
CA LEU A 448 7.40 -6.12 -35.18
C LEU A 448 8.27 -6.87 -36.20
N PHE A 449 7.76 -7.96 -36.77
CA PHE A 449 8.45 -8.81 -37.73
C PHE A 449 7.61 -9.01 -39.01
N PRO A 450 7.32 -7.93 -39.76
CA PRO A 450 6.62 -8.04 -41.03
C PRO A 450 7.52 -8.79 -42.03
N ASN A 451 7.29 -10.10 -42.16
CA ASN A 451 7.86 -11.05 -43.12
C ASN A 451 9.39 -11.27 -43.08
N GLY A 452 9.79 -12.40 -42.48
CA GLY A 452 10.98 -13.17 -42.87
C GLY A 452 10.67 -14.17 -44.00
N ALA A 453 9.84 -13.81 -44.97
CA ALA A 453 9.42 -14.68 -46.06
C ALA A 453 9.26 -13.91 -47.38
N ASP A 454 10.30 -13.19 -47.79
CA ASP A 454 10.46 -12.69 -49.15
C ASP A 454 11.96 -12.53 -49.46
N ASP A 455 12.67 -13.65 -49.60
CA ASP A 455 13.98 -13.70 -50.27
C ASP A 455 14.21 -15.09 -50.86
N GLU A 456 13.76 -15.27 -52.11
CA GLU A 456 14.39 -16.14 -53.12
C GLU A 456 13.78 -15.81 -54.50
N PRO A 457 14.52 -15.11 -55.39
CA PRO A 457 14.11 -14.96 -56.78
C PRO A 457 14.72 -16.05 -57.66
N MET A 458 13.83 -16.73 -58.39
CA MET A 458 14.03 -17.27 -59.74
C MET A 458 15.13 -18.33 -59.97
N SER A 459 14.67 -19.54 -60.32
CA SER A 459 15.19 -20.21 -61.52
C SER A 459 14.07 -20.90 -62.31
N ARG A 460 13.95 -20.47 -63.57
CA ARG A 460 13.14 -21.02 -64.65
C ARG A 460 13.49 -22.48 -64.93
N THR A 461 12.49 -23.32 -65.21
CA THR A 461 12.52 -24.17 -66.42
C THR A 461 11.09 -24.46 -66.88
N GLU A 462 10.89 -24.30 -68.18
CA GLU A 462 9.64 -24.41 -68.93
C GLU A 462 9.13 -25.86 -69.10
N MET A 463 7.80 -26.00 -68.94
CA MET A 463 6.84 -26.53 -69.93
C MET A 463 7.01 -27.97 -70.47
N LYS A 464 6.00 -28.82 -70.21
CA LYS A 464 5.28 -29.59 -71.24
C LYS A 464 3.92 -30.11 -70.75
N SER A 465 2.95 -29.98 -71.65
CA SER A 465 1.54 -30.32 -71.59
C SER A 465 1.26 -31.83 -71.71
N SER A 466 0.12 -32.27 -71.18
CA SER A 466 -0.90 -33.03 -71.97
C SER A 466 -2.16 -33.31 -71.13
N ASP A 467 -3.29 -33.14 -71.80
CA ASP A 467 -4.66 -33.35 -71.36
C ASP A 467 -4.96 -34.81 -70.95
N SER A 468 -5.92 -34.98 -70.03
CA SER A 468 -7.10 -35.85 -70.25
C SER A 468 -8.11 -35.71 -69.11
N ALA A 469 -9.35 -35.40 -69.50
CA ALA A 469 -10.53 -35.37 -68.65
C ALA A 469 -11.07 -36.78 -68.35
N ASN A 470 -11.63 -36.97 -67.15
CA ASN A 470 -12.82 -37.80 -66.93
C ASN A 470 -13.51 -37.43 -65.59
N PRO A 471 -14.87 -37.44 -65.52
CA PRO A 471 -15.63 -37.08 -64.33
C PRO A 471 -16.25 -38.30 -63.60
N ALA A 472 -16.33 -38.26 -62.26
CA ALA A 472 -17.31 -38.93 -61.38
C ALA A 472 -16.91 -38.72 -59.89
N GLU A 473 -17.62 -37.86 -59.15
CA GLU A 473 -18.53 -38.20 -58.03
C GLU A 473 -17.89 -38.17 -56.62
N PRO A 474 -18.67 -37.81 -55.57
CA PRO A 474 -18.16 -37.07 -54.41
C PRO A 474 -17.81 -37.98 -53.23
N SER A 475 -16.57 -37.91 -52.75
CA SER A 475 -16.21 -38.49 -51.46
C SER A 475 -16.20 -37.41 -50.38
N GLU A 476 -17.20 -37.48 -49.49
CA GLU A 476 -17.16 -36.93 -48.15
C GLU A 476 -15.85 -37.36 -47.46
N LYS A 477 -14.98 -36.39 -47.19
CA LYS A 477 -13.93 -36.52 -46.18
C LYS A 477 -13.90 -35.23 -45.39
N GLY A 478 -14.31 -35.36 -44.13
CA GLY A 478 -14.20 -34.33 -43.12
C GLY A 478 -12.79 -33.76 -43.07
N SER A 479 -12.72 -32.45 -43.23
CA SER A 479 -11.65 -31.66 -42.66
C SER A 479 -12.12 -31.17 -41.30
N ASP A 480 -11.79 -31.92 -40.26
CA ASP A 480 -11.62 -31.38 -38.92
C ASP A 480 -10.54 -30.30 -39.01
N SER A 481 -10.95 -29.05 -39.25
CA SER A 481 -10.10 -27.90 -38.97
C SER A 481 -10.07 -27.72 -37.45
N MET A 482 -8.99 -28.17 -36.81
CA MET A 482 -8.60 -27.77 -35.46
C MET A 482 -8.23 -26.27 -35.41
N ALA A 483 -9.19 -25.42 -35.78
CA ALA A 483 -9.15 -23.97 -35.70
C ALA A 483 -10.50 -23.47 -35.21
N ASP A 484 -11.13 -24.20 -34.28
CA ASP A 484 -12.23 -23.68 -33.45
C ASP A 484 -11.63 -22.60 -32.54
N ALA A 485 -11.49 -21.42 -33.12
CA ALA A 485 -11.06 -20.21 -32.46
C ALA A 485 -12.14 -19.86 -31.44
N ILE A 486 -11.90 -20.17 -30.17
CA ILE A 486 -12.65 -19.60 -29.03
C ILE A 486 -12.70 -18.09 -29.27
N THR A 487 -13.86 -17.61 -29.66
CA THR A 487 -14.09 -16.22 -30.06
C THR A 487 -15.07 -15.66 -29.06
N ASP A 488 -14.64 -14.64 -28.33
CA ASP A 488 -15.45 -13.79 -27.44
C ASP A 488 -16.78 -13.46 -28.14
N LEU A 489 -17.91 -13.80 -27.52
CA LEU A 489 -19.25 -13.63 -28.07
C LEU A 489 -19.98 -12.55 -27.29
N CYS A 490 -20.77 -11.73 -28.01
CA CYS A 490 -21.56 -10.70 -27.37
C CYS A 490 -22.75 -11.28 -26.59
N ASP A 491 -22.87 -10.99 -25.30
CA ASP A 491 -23.97 -11.45 -24.44
C ASP A 491 -25.35 -10.94 -24.90
N PHE A 492 -25.39 -9.82 -25.62
CA PHE A 492 -26.62 -9.19 -26.09
C PHE A 492 -27.14 -9.74 -27.43
N CYS A 493 -26.24 -10.14 -28.34
CA CYS A 493 -26.63 -10.52 -29.71
C CYS A 493 -25.90 -11.75 -30.26
N SER A 494 -25.04 -12.37 -29.45
CA SER A 494 -24.22 -13.54 -29.78
C SER A 494 -23.28 -13.36 -30.98
N ALA A 495 -23.12 -12.13 -31.46
CA ALA A 495 -22.18 -11.82 -32.54
C ALA A 495 -20.73 -11.91 -32.03
N PRO A 496 -19.78 -12.35 -32.88
CA PRO A 496 -18.38 -12.41 -32.50
C PRO A 496 -17.82 -11.02 -32.19
N ILE A 497 -16.95 -10.98 -31.18
CA ILE A 497 -16.18 -9.80 -30.77
C ILE A 497 -14.73 -10.01 -31.25
N PRO A 498 -14.33 -9.41 -32.38
CA PRO A 498 -12.95 -9.49 -32.85
C PRO A 498 -12.00 -8.79 -31.88
N PHE A 499 -10.76 -9.27 -31.85
CA PHE A 499 -9.69 -8.65 -31.07
C PHE A 499 -8.99 -7.60 -31.92
N THR A 500 -9.50 -6.37 -31.91
CA THR A 500 -8.98 -5.26 -32.72
C THR A 500 -8.29 -4.17 -31.89
N ASP A 501 -8.66 -4.03 -30.61
CA ASP A 501 -8.15 -3.02 -29.69
C ASP A 501 -7.91 -3.62 -28.31
N LEU A 502 -6.95 -3.05 -27.56
CA LEU A 502 -6.59 -3.50 -26.21
C LEU A 502 -7.54 -3.01 -25.13
N THR A 503 -8.17 -1.85 -25.34
CA THR A 503 -8.93 -1.14 -24.30
C THR A 503 -10.44 -1.27 -24.50
N SER A 504 -10.86 -1.44 -25.74
CA SER A 504 -12.24 -1.51 -26.20
C SER A 504 -12.48 -2.78 -27.01
N ALA A 505 -13.73 -3.21 -27.03
CA ALA A 505 -14.20 -4.40 -27.72
C ALA A 505 -15.52 -4.03 -28.39
N THR A 506 -15.59 -4.14 -29.72
CA THR A 506 -16.82 -3.89 -30.46
C THR A 506 -17.25 -5.17 -31.15
N CYS A 507 -18.47 -5.65 -30.89
CA CYS A 507 -18.99 -6.84 -31.58
C CYS A 507 -19.31 -6.52 -33.06
N ALA A 508 -19.45 -7.56 -33.89
CA ALA A 508 -19.77 -7.36 -35.32
C ALA A 508 -21.10 -6.60 -35.58
N ASN A 509 -21.98 -6.52 -34.58
CA ASN A 509 -23.24 -5.76 -34.63
C ASN A 509 -23.15 -4.37 -33.99
N GLY A 510 -21.97 -3.93 -33.51
CA GLY A 510 -21.73 -2.58 -33.01
C GLY A 510 -21.95 -2.34 -31.51
N HIS A 511 -22.16 -3.38 -30.69
CA HIS A 511 -22.13 -3.21 -29.24
C HIS A 511 -20.69 -3.04 -28.75
N GLU A 512 -20.44 -2.01 -27.94
CA GLU A 512 -19.11 -1.66 -27.44
C GLU A 512 -18.98 -1.96 -25.94
N PHE A 513 -17.84 -2.55 -25.57
CA PHE A 513 -17.51 -2.94 -24.21
C PHE A 513 -16.05 -2.57 -23.90
N PRO A 514 -15.70 -2.24 -22.65
CA PRO A 514 -14.31 -2.18 -22.25
C PRO A 514 -13.69 -3.59 -22.18
N ARG A 515 -12.38 -3.70 -22.42
CA ARG A 515 -11.62 -4.94 -22.16
C ARG A 515 -10.96 -4.92 -20.80
N CYS A 516 -10.89 -6.08 -20.18
CA CYS A 516 -10.14 -6.26 -18.94
C CYS A 516 -8.64 -6.10 -19.20
N GLY A 517 -7.97 -5.23 -18.44
CA GLY A 517 -6.55 -4.91 -18.62
C GLY A 517 -5.55 -6.03 -18.31
N ILE A 518 -6.00 -7.20 -17.83
CA ILE A 518 -5.16 -8.40 -17.70
C ILE A 518 -5.69 -9.61 -18.45
N SER A 519 -7.01 -9.85 -18.49
CA SER A 519 -7.55 -11.02 -19.22
C SER A 519 -7.76 -10.75 -20.71
N LEU A 520 -7.83 -9.47 -21.09
CA LEU A 520 -8.10 -8.98 -22.44
C LEU A 520 -9.48 -9.38 -23.00
N ILE A 521 -10.35 -9.98 -22.18
CA ILE A 521 -11.74 -10.34 -22.50
C ILE A 521 -12.64 -9.10 -22.38
N ALA A 522 -13.68 -9.01 -23.20
CA ALA A 522 -14.70 -7.97 -23.09
C ALA A 522 -15.49 -8.06 -21.77
N ILE A 523 -15.68 -6.93 -21.11
CA ILE A 523 -16.46 -6.84 -19.87
C ILE A 523 -17.89 -6.42 -20.23
N GLN A 524 -18.81 -7.38 -20.23
CA GLN A 524 -20.13 -7.21 -20.85
C GLN A 524 -21.28 -6.99 -19.86
N ALA A 525 -21.01 -7.07 -18.55
CA ALA A 525 -22.04 -6.93 -17.51
C ALA A 525 -21.67 -5.88 -16.44
N PRO A 526 -22.64 -5.20 -15.82
CA PRO A 526 -22.40 -4.37 -14.65
C PRO A 526 -22.07 -5.22 -13.42
N GLY A 527 -21.30 -4.67 -12.47
CA GLY A 527 -21.02 -5.32 -11.19
C GLY A 527 -19.95 -6.41 -11.22
N ILE A 528 -19.35 -6.70 -12.39
CA ILE A 528 -18.23 -7.66 -12.54
C ILE A 528 -16.88 -6.96 -12.75
N THR A 529 -16.83 -5.63 -12.54
CA THR A 529 -15.69 -4.77 -12.86
C THR A 529 -15.16 -4.06 -11.63
N LYS A 530 -13.83 -4.00 -11.53
CA LYS A 530 -13.07 -3.07 -10.69
C LYS A 530 -12.19 -2.18 -11.57
N TYR A 531 -11.84 -0.99 -11.10
CA TYR A 531 -11.08 0.00 -11.85
C TYR A 531 -9.78 0.35 -11.15
N CYS A 532 -8.73 0.66 -11.91
CA CYS A 532 -7.54 1.26 -11.31
C CYS A 532 -7.85 2.68 -10.81
N GLY A 533 -7.55 2.98 -9.55
CA GLY A 533 -7.76 4.31 -8.95
C GLY A 533 -6.87 5.44 -9.51
N ILE A 534 -5.94 5.14 -10.42
CA ILE A 534 -5.06 6.12 -11.07
C ILE A 534 -5.40 6.25 -12.56
N CYS A 535 -5.20 5.18 -13.33
CA CYS A 535 -5.37 5.22 -14.79
C CYS A 535 -6.79 4.84 -15.26
N SER A 536 -7.68 4.47 -14.34
CA SER A 536 -9.06 4.05 -14.63
C SER A 536 -9.20 2.84 -15.58
N THR A 537 -8.11 2.10 -15.85
CA THR A 537 -8.20 0.85 -16.60
C THR A 537 -9.16 -0.13 -15.89
N PRO A 538 -10.11 -0.74 -16.61
CA PRO A 538 -11.05 -1.69 -16.05
C PRO A 538 -10.45 -3.11 -15.98
N TYR A 539 -10.85 -3.85 -14.96
CA TYR A 539 -10.45 -5.23 -14.70
C TYR A 539 -11.67 -6.03 -14.24
N LEU A 540 -11.70 -7.32 -14.53
CA LEU A 540 -12.69 -8.21 -13.93
C LEU A 540 -12.44 -8.28 -12.42
N ASN A 541 -13.51 -8.25 -11.62
CA ASN A 541 -13.40 -8.41 -10.18
C ASN A 541 -13.18 -9.88 -9.79
N GLU A 542 -12.64 -10.09 -8.59
CA GLU A 542 -12.23 -11.39 -8.09
C GLU A 542 -13.42 -12.35 -7.89
N GLU A 543 -14.59 -11.81 -7.56
CA GLU A 543 -15.83 -12.57 -7.34
C GLU A 543 -16.31 -13.21 -8.64
N PHE A 544 -16.36 -12.43 -9.72
CA PHE A 544 -16.70 -12.93 -11.05
C PHE A 544 -15.68 -13.96 -11.53
N VAL A 545 -14.38 -13.63 -11.43
CA VAL A 545 -13.30 -14.53 -11.84
C VAL A 545 -13.41 -15.88 -11.14
N ARG A 546 -13.67 -15.89 -9.83
CA ARG A 546 -13.85 -17.15 -9.12
C ARG A 546 -15.11 -17.90 -9.55
N ALA A 547 -16.22 -17.20 -9.77
CA ALA A 547 -17.46 -17.83 -10.23
C ALA A 547 -17.25 -18.55 -11.57
N GLN A 548 -16.49 -17.97 -12.50
CA GLN A 548 -16.14 -18.58 -13.79
C GLN A 548 -15.18 -19.78 -13.68
N GLU A 549 -14.42 -19.85 -12.58
CA GLU A 549 -13.44 -20.91 -12.34
C GLU A 549 -14.01 -22.10 -11.56
N LYS A 550 -15.25 -22.02 -11.06
CA LYS A 550 -15.93 -23.15 -10.40
C LYS A 550 -16.37 -24.18 -11.45
N VAL A 551 -15.89 -25.41 -11.31
CA VAL A 551 -16.31 -26.54 -12.14
C VAL A 551 -17.49 -27.24 -11.44
N GLY A 552 -18.72 -26.93 -11.84
CA GLY A 552 -19.94 -27.63 -11.39
C GLY A 552 -20.39 -27.39 -9.93
N GLU A 553 -21.67 -27.64 -9.65
CA GLU A 553 -22.21 -27.66 -8.28
C GLU A 553 -21.76 -28.96 -7.58
N GLY A 554 -20.79 -28.86 -6.67
CA GLY A 554 -20.40 -29.96 -5.77
C GLY A 554 -19.02 -30.57 -5.97
N GLU A 555 -18.24 -30.14 -6.98
CA GLU A 555 -16.83 -30.52 -7.09
C GLU A 555 -15.93 -29.56 -6.28
N ALA A 556 -14.82 -30.09 -5.76
CA ALA A 556 -13.84 -29.28 -5.05
C ALA A 556 -13.25 -28.23 -6.01
N GLU A 557 -13.17 -26.96 -5.60
CA GLU A 557 -12.56 -25.91 -6.41
C GLU A 557 -11.17 -26.36 -6.89
N PRO A 558 -10.86 -26.27 -8.20
CA PRO A 558 -9.51 -26.57 -8.67
C PRO A 558 -8.54 -25.65 -7.94
N ALA A 559 -7.63 -26.28 -7.19
CA ALA A 559 -6.73 -25.56 -6.28
C ALA A 559 -5.83 -24.56 -7.04
N TYR A 560 -5.56 -24.82 -8.33
CA TYR A 560 -4.56 -24.13 -9.12
C TYR A 560 -5.03 -23.95 -10.57
N THR A 561 -5.37 -22.72 -10.97
CA THR A 561 -5.70 -22.40 -12.37
C THR A 561 -4.88 -21.21 -12.85
N ILE A 562 -4.68 -21.10 -14.16
CA ILE A 562 -3.90 -20.00 -14.75
C ILE A 562 -4.57 -18.65 -14.49
N THR A 563 -5.90 -18.60 -14.54
CA THR A 563 -6.68 -17.41 -14.20
C THR A 563 -6.42 -16.99 -12.76
N ARG A 564 -6.47 -17.93 -11.80
CA ARG A 564 -6.16 -17.63 -10.40
C ARG A 564 -4.74 -17.07 -10.31
N MET A 565 -3.73 -17.76 -10.81
CA MET A 565 -2.36 -17.24 -10.79
C MET A 565 -2.25 -15.82 -11.38
N LEU A 566 -2.84 -15.56 -12.55
CA LEU A 566 -2.75 -14.27 -13.25
C LEU A 566 -3.33 -13.12 -12.42
N PHE A 567 -4.55 -13.29 -11.92
CA PHE A 567 -5.22 -12.27 -11.10
C PHE A 567 -4.58 -12.14 -9.71
N GLN A 568 -3.92 -13.18 -9.20
CA GLN A 568 -3.20 -13.17 -7.93
C GLN A 568 -1.85 -12.44 -8.04
N ALA A 569 -1.12 -12.63 -9.15
CA ALA A 569 0.13 -11.94 -9.38
C ALA A 569 -0.07 -10.45 -9.69
N CYS A 570 -1.19 -10.09 -10.34
CA CYS A 570 -1.58 -8.72 -10.66
C CYS A 570 -2.50 -8.12 -9.58
N ASP A 571 -2.02 -8.10 -8.33
CA ASP A 571 -2.72 -7.55 -7.16
C ASP A 571 -2.86 -6.01 -7.15
N VAL A 572 -2.18 -5.34 -8.08
CA VAL A 572 -2.34 -3.93 -8.42
C VAL A 572 -2.42 -3.77 -9.93
N CYS A 573 -2.80 -2.58 -10.39
CA CYS A 573 -2.82 -2.28 -11.82
C CYS A 573 -1.44 -2.54 -12.45
N ILE A 574 -1.41 -3.44 -13.45
CA ILE A 574 -0.18 -3.79 -14.15
C ILE A 574 0.42 -2.60 -14.91
N PHE A 575 -0.39 -1.60 -15.26
CA PHE A 575 0.05 -0.43 -16.04
C PHE A 575 0.65 0.70 -15.21
N CYS A 576 0.13 1.00 -14.01
CA CYS A 576 0.64 2.13 -13.21
C CYS A 576 0.88 1.80 -11.73
N GLY A 577 0.56 0.58 -11.30
CA GLY A 577 0.68 0.16 -9.90
C GLY A 577 -0.38 0.72 -8.95
N GLY A 578 -1.37 1.45 -9.45
CA GLY A 578 -2.51 1.93 -8.66
C GLY A 578 -3.37 0.78 -8.14
N LYS A 579 -3.92 0.96 -6.94
CA LYS A 579 -4.88 0.04 -6.33
C LYS A 579 -6.19 0.02 -7.10
N PHE A 580 -6.91 -1.09 -6.97
CA PHE A 580 -8.23 -1.23 -7.55
C PHE A 580 -9.30 -0.61 -6.64
N VAL A 581 -10.33 -0.03 -7.25
CA VAL A 581 -11.54 0.52 -6.62
C VAL A 581 -12.76 0.00 -7.37
N GLY A 582 -13.90 -0.15 -6.68
CA GLY A 582 -15.13 -0.69 -7.27
C GLY A 582 -15.46 -2.04 -6.67
#